data_AF-A0A2V9W3F8-F1
#
_entry.id   AF-A0A2V9W3F8-F1
#
_cell.length_a   1.000
_cell.length_b   1.000
_cell.length_c   1.000
_cell.angle_alpha   90.00
_cell.angle_beta   90.00
_cell.angle_gamma   90.00
#
_symmetry.space_group_name_H-M   'P 1'
#
loop_
_entity.id
_entity.type
_entity.pdbx_description
1 polymer ?
#
loop_
_entity_poly.entity_id
_entity_poly.type
_entity_poly.pdbx_seq_one_letter_code
_entity_poly.pdbx_strand_id
1 'polypeptide(L)'
;GSIFPGSWISANFNVWIGAPEDNRSWDYLFHARSFYEQNAAQASEAQRKLAYEELLIAEGSDWNWWYGPEHHSANDRDFDELYRKHLSNVYQALGATPPDYLAQPISGIVARPSFTPQTAYIHPRITGDMIRYFEWMGSAVYTADHRAGAMHGKQFLLDSVHAGIDDKNVYGRLDFKGKIPEMQFEIVVSLESWAEGETRPRRALRLDAVVRDRKLAEWKVRPVDEEAALESSERPGEGAARLALVRNFEFRVPLAWLSAAPVSSGDSKGAKSPAVTRLRLRLSLWQNRLPVDALPLEGWIELHLLEEGELMSQY
;
A
#
# COMPACT_ATOMS: atom_id res chain seq x y z
N GLY A 1 12.80 -46.80 -11.19
CA GLY A 1 13.53 -45.58 -10.78
C GLY A 1 13.05 -45.19 -9.41
N SER A 2 13.94 -44.83 -8.49
CA SER A 2 13.57 -44.28 -7.18
C SER A 2 13.23 -42.79 -7.32
N ILE A 3 12.14 -42.37 -6.70
CA ILE A 3 11.78 -40.95 -6.55
C ILE A 3 12.44 -40.47 -5.26
N PHE A 4 13.01 -39.25 -5.29
CA PHE A 4 13.62 -38.61 -4.14
C PHE A 4 12.79 -37.37 -3.74
N PRO A 5 12.80 -36.97 -2.46
CA PRO A 5 12.14 -35.75 -2.03
C PRO A 5 12.73 -34.53 -2.73
N GLY A 6 11.87 -33.69 -3.31
CA GLY A 6 12.25 -32.44 -3.95
C GLY A 6 11.04 -31.76 -4.58
N SER A 7 11.21 -30.51 -4.96
CA SER A 7 10.22 -29.77 -5.73
C SER A 7 10.64 -29.62 -7.20
N TRP A 8 9.72 -29.15 -8.04
CA TRP A 8 10.01 -28.75 -9.41
C TRP A 8 10.98 -27.56 -9.52
N ILE A 9 11.25 -26.86 -8.41
CA ILE A 9 12.22 -25.76 -8.32
C ILE A 9 13.50 -26.32 -7.70
N SER A 10 14.58 -26.34 -8.49
CA SER A 10 15.93 -26.70 -8.04
C SER A 10 16.06 -28.09 -7.36
N ALA A 11 15.07 -28.97 -7.52
CA ALA A 11 15.00 -30.31 -6.93
C ALA A 11 15.15 -30.34 -5.39
N ASN A 12 14.75 -29.26 -4.70
CA ASN A 12 14.78 -29.17 -3.24
C ASN A 12 13.59 -28.34 -2.71
N PHE A 13 13.55 -28.08 -1.40
CA PHE A 13 12.46 -27.32 -0.75
C PHE A 13 12.89 -25.95 -0.22
N ASN A 14 14.10 -25.49 -0.55
CA ASN A 14 14.71 -24.30 0.08
C ASN A 14 13.88 -23.02 -0.13
N VAL A 15 13.01 -22.99 -1.14
CA VAL A 15 12.09 -21.88 -1.42
C VAL A 15 10.98 -21.73 -0.36
N TRP A 16 10.73 -22.78 0.44
CA TRP A 16 9.70 -22.74 1.49
C TRP A 16 10.25 -23.00 2.89
N ILE A 17 11.51 -23.43 3.03
CA ILE A 17 12.09 -23.80 4.32
C ILE A 17 13.62 -23.70 4.29
N GLY A 18 14.20 -23.13 5.35
CA GLY A 18 15.63 -23.12 5.57
C GLY A 18 16.15 -21.79 6.09
N ALA A 19 15.58 -20.67 5.64
CA ALA A 19 15.92 -19.37 6.18
C ALA A 19 15.33 -19.19 7.59
N PRO A 20 15.91 -18.30 8.43
CA PRO A 20 15.42 -18.07 9.78
C PRO A 20 13.94 -17.65 9.86
N GLU A 21 13.45 -16.95 8.84
CA GLU A 21 12.06 -16.47 8.76
C GLU A 21 11.11 -17.62 8.39
N ASP A 22 11.46 -18.43 7.37
CA ASP A 22 10.68 -19.61 6.96
C ASP A 22 10.52 -20.57 8.14
N ASN A 23 11.62 -20.88 8.83
CA ASN A 23 11.61 -21.80 9.97
C ASN A 23 10.69 -21.28 11.08
N ARG A 24 10.72 -19.96 11.36
CA ARG A 24 9.84 -19.33 12.35
C ARG A 24 8.37 -19.40 11.95
N SER A 25 8.07 -19.17 10.68
CA SER A 25 6.71 -19.32 10.15
C SER A 25 6.19 -20.75 10.34
N TRP A 26 6.99 -21.76 9.98
CA TRP A 26 6.65 -23.17 10.21
C TRP A 26 6.48 -23.51 11.70
N ASP A 27 7.33 -22.97 12.57
CA ASP A 27 7.20 -23.15 14.03
C ASP A 27 5.84 -22.61 14.52
N TYR A 28 5.43 -21.43 14.04
CA TYR A 28 4.16 -20.82 14.44
C TYR A 28 2.95 -21.65 13.95
N LEU A 29 2.99 -22.15 12.72
CA LEU A 29 1.97 -23.06 12.20
C LEU A 29 1.90 -24.35 13.01
N PHE A 30 3.05 -24.95 13.31
CA PHE A 30 3.15 -26.14 14.12
C PHE A 30 2.52 -25.94 15.50
N HIS A 31 2.79 -24.80 16.15
CA HIS A 31 2.21 -24.47 17.45
C HIS A 31 0.68 -24.30 17.39
N ALA A 32 0.15 -23.62 16.37
CA ALA A 32 -1.29 -23.43 16.21
C ALA A 32 -2.00 -24.77 15.94
N ARG A 33 -1.44 -25.62 15.06
CA ARG A 33 -1.96 -26.97 14.78
C ARG A 33 -1.95 -27.85 16.04
N SER A 34 -0.82 -27.87 16.76
CA SER A 34 -0.70 -28.63 18.00
C SER A 34 -1.73 -28.18 19.04
N PHE A 35 -1.97 -26.87 19.14
CA PHE A 35 -2.99 -26.31 20.02
C PHE A 35 -4.40 -26.75 19.61
N TYR A 36 -4.72 -26.72 18.31
CA TYR A 36 -5.99 -27.22 17.80
C TYR A 36 -6.20 -28.69 18.16
N GLU A 37 -5.22 -29.56 17.88
CA GLU A 37 -5.31 -31.00 18.14
C GLU A 37 -5.57 -31.33 19.62
N GLN A 38 -4.97 -30.57 20.53
CA GLN A 38 -5.12 -30.79 21.97
C GLN A 38 -6.46 -30.30 22.53
N ASN A 39 -7.06 -29.26 21.94
CA ASN A 39 -8.20 -28.55 22.54
C ASN A 39 -9.52 -28.75 21.78
N ALA A 40 -9.49 -29.15 20.50
CA ALA A 40 -10.67 -29.28 19.65
C ALA A 40 -11.73 -30.28 20.16
N ALA A 41 -11.33 -31.30 20.92
CA ALA A 41 -12.26 -32.27 21.50
C ALA A 41 -13.13 -31.69 22.63
N GLN A 42 -12.65 -30.64 23.30
CA GLN A 42 -13.35 -29.99 24.40
C GLN A 42 -14.20 -28.79 23.94
N ALA A 43 -13.95 -28.30 22.72
CA ALA A 43 -14.67 -27.18 22.13
C ALA A 43 -16.03 -27.59 21.53
N SER A 44 -16.94 -26.62 21.39
CA SER A 44 -18.18 -26.85 20.64
C SER A 44 -17.90 -27.16 19.16
N GLU A 45 -18.85 -27.81 18.49
CA GLU A 45 -18.71 -28.13 17.06
C GLU A 45 -18.47 -26.88 16.19
N ALA A 46 -19.14 -25.77 16.50
CA ALA A 46 -18.97 -24.51 15.78
C ALA A 46 -17.55 -23.93 15.95
N GLN A 47 -17.03 -23.94 17.19
CA GLN A 47 -15.66 -23.48 17.48
C GLN A 47 -14.61 -24.35 16.80
N ARG A 48 -14.79 -25.68 16.87
CA ARG A 48 -13.90 -26.64 16.20
C ARG A 48 -13.88 -26.40 14.70
N LYS A 49 -15.04 -26.24 14.07
CA LYS A 49 -15.13 -25.97 12.63
C LYS A 49 -14.42 -24.68 12.24
N LEU A 50 -14.68 -23.59 12.97
CA LEU A 50 -14.05 -22.30 12.71
C LEU A 50 -12.52 -22.37 12.87
N ALA A 51 -12.03 -22.96 13.97
CA ALA A 51 -10.60 -23.09 14.21
C ALA A 51 -9.92 -23.96 13.13
N TYR A 52 -10.61 -24.98 12.64
CA TYR A 52 -10.10 -25.83 11.57
C TYR A 52 -10.04 -25.11 10.21
N GLU A 53 -11.05 -24.29 9.90
CA GLU A 53 -11.04 -23.47 8.68
C GLU A 53 -9.88 -22.47 8.68
N GLU A 54 -9.63 -21.78 9.81
CA GLU A 54 -8.49 -20.87 9.98
C GLU A 54 -7.14 -21.61 9.82
N LEU A 55 -7.05 -22.82 10.36
CA LEU A 55 -5.86 -23.65 10.22
C LEU A 55 -5.61 -24.07 8.76
N LEU A 56 -6.66 -24.50 8.04
CA LEU A 56 -6.55 -24.85 6.61
C LEU A 56 -6.13 -23.66 5.75
N ILE A 57 -6.59 -22.45 6.08
CA ILE A 57 -6.12 -21.24 5.41
C ILE A 57 -4.62 -21.03 5.69
N ALA A 58 -4.18 -21.16 6.95
CA ALA A 58 -2.78 -20.99 7.35
C ALA A 58 -1.84 -22.09 6.80
N GLU A 59 -2.36 -23.21 6.32
CA GLU A 59 -1.57 -24.30 5.72
C GLU A 59 -1.25 -24.09 4.23
N GLY A 60 -1.76 -23.00 3.63
CA GLY A 60 -1.38 -22.63 2.27
C GLY A 60 0.13 -22.41 2.13
N SER A 61 0.76 -23.06 1.16
CA SER A 61 2.21 -22.94 0.93
C SER A 61 2.64 -21.52 0.56
N ASP A 62 1.73 -20.71 0.03
CA ASP A 62 1.98 -19.33 -0.39
C ASP A 62 2.44 -18.46 0.79
N TRP A 63 2.03 -18.74 2.03
CA TRP A 63 2.53 -18.01 3.19
C TRP A 63 4.04 -18.15 3.34
N ASN A 64 4.54 -19.38 3.18
CA ASN A 64 5.97 -19.70 3.30
C ASN A 64 6.76 -19.43 2.03
N TRP A 65 6.11 -18.98 0.95
CA TRP A 65 6.79 -18.52 -0.26
C TRP A 65 7.38 -17.11 -0.09
N TRP A 66 6.79 -16.28 0.78
CA TRP A 66 7.14 -14.86 0.93
C TRP A 66 8.12 -14.57 2.08
N TYR A 67 8.53 -15.60 2.83
CA TYR A 67 9.56 -15.46 3.85
C TYR A 67 10.93 -15.87 3.27
N GLY A 68 12.00 -15.35 3.86
CA GLY A 68 13.35 -15.69 3.43
C GLY A 68 13.87 -14.79 2.29
N PRO A 69 15.15 -14.93 1.92
CA PRO A 69 15.79 -14.07 0.92
C PRO A 69 15.42 -14.38 -0.54
N GLU A 70 14.72 -15.50 -0.80
CA GLU A 70 14.48 -16.03 -2.15
C GLU A 70 13.44 -15.22 -2.92
N HIS A 71 12.39 -14.78 -2.22
CA HIS A 71 11.26 -14.05 -2.81
C HIS A 71 10.81 -12.93 -1.89
N HIS A 72 10.62 -11.76 -2.48
CA HIS A 72 10.10 -10.58 -1.80
C HIS A 72 9.02 -9.93 -2.66
N SER A 73 8.04 -9.33 -2.01
CA SER A 73 7.00 -8.53 -2.62
C SER A 73 6.85 -7.19 -1.90
N ALA A 74 6.15 -6.25 -2.51
CA ALA A 74 5.75 -5.01 -1.84
C ALA A 74 4.82 -5.25 -0.63
N ASN A 75 4.31 -6.48 -0.50
CA ASN A 75 3.19 -6.87 0.34
C ASN A 75 3.62 -7.77 1.50
N ASP A 76 4.91 -8.03 1.67
CA ASP A 76 5.42 -9.02 2.64
C ASP A 76 4.92 -8.74 4.07
N ARG A 77 4.76 -7.46 4.45
CA ARG A 77 4.21 -7.06 5.76
C ARG A 77 2.73 -7.41 5.92
N ASP A 78 1.94 -7.26 4.86
CA ASP A 78 0.51 -7.56 4.88
C ASP A 78 0.25 -9.06 4.88
N PHE A 79 1.04 -9.80 4.09
CA PHE A 79 1.02 -11.27 4.10
C PHE A 79 1.42 -11.81 5.47
N ASP A 80 2.45 -11.24 6.11
CA ASP A 80 2.85 -11.58 7.47
C ASP A 80 1.75 -11.29 8.50
N GLU A 81 1.13 -10.12 8.47
CA GLU A 81 0.04 -9.79 9.39
C GLU A 81 -1.17 -10.71 9.21
N LEU A 82 -1.59 -10.94 7.96
CA LEU A 82 -2.74 -11.79 7.66
C LEU A 82 -2.48 -13.24 8.07
N TYR A 83 -1.29 -13.76 7.78
CA TYR A 83 -0.87 -15.08 8.20
C TYR A 83 -0.92 -15.25 9.72
N ARG A 84 -0.28 -14.35 10.47
CA ARG A 84 -0.30 -14.38 11.95
C ARG A 84 -1.71 -14.21 12.52
N LYS A 85 -2.59 -13.49 11.82
CA LYS A 85 -4.01 -13.37 12.20
C LYS A 85 -4.76 -14.69 12.06
N HIS A 86 -4.58 -15.43 10.97
CA HIS A 86 -5.18 -16.77 10.82
C HIS A 86 -4.71 -17.71 11.93
N LEU A 87 -3.42 -17.71 12.24
CA LEU A 87 -2.87 -18.48 13.37
C LEU A 87 -3.48 -18.04 14.71
N SER A 88 -3.64 -16.73 14.94
CA SER A 88 -4.26 -16.19 16.14
C SER A 88 -5.73 -16.60 16.26
N ASN A 89 -6.46 -16.64 15.15
CA ASN A 89 -7.87 -17.01 15.13
C ASN A 89 -8.09 -18.47 15.56
N VAL A 90 -7.13 -19.38 15.33
CA VAL A 90 -7.19 -20.76 15.84
C VAL A 90 -7.32 -20.77 17.37
N TYR A 91 -6.49 -19.98 18.07
CA TYR A 91 -6.55 -19.86 19.53
C TYR A 91 -7.86 -19.22 19.99
N GLN A 92 -8.25 -18.10 19.37
CA GLN A 92 -9.45 -17.36 19.75
C GLN A 92 -10.73 -18.18 19.54
N ALA A 93 -10.84 -18.90 18.42
CA ALA A 93 -11.98 -19.75 18.10
C ALA A 93 -12.18 -20.84 19.17
N LEU A 94 -11.08 -21.38 19.71
CA LEU A 94 -11.10 -22.36 20.79
C LEU A 94 -11.15 -21.73 22.20
N GLY A 95 -11.35 -20.41 22.30
CA GLY A 95 -11.55 -19.69 23.56
C GLY A 95 -10.28 -19.35 24.33
N ALA A 96 -9.10 -19.44 23.70
CA ALA A 96 -7.82 -19.09 24.30
C ALA A 96 -7.29 -17.74 23.81
N THR A 97 -6.38 -17.16 24.60
CA THR A 97 -5.63 -15.98 24.17
C THR A 97 -4.46 -16.43 23.29
N PRO A 98 -4.27 -15.83 22.09
CA PRO A 98 -3.12 -16.14 21.24
C PRO A 98 -1.79 -15.82 21.94
N PRO A 99 -0.72 -16.60 21.71
CA PRO A 99 0.61 -16.27 22.22
C PRO A 99 1.12 -14.90 21.72
N ASP A 100 1.83 -14.15 22.58
CA ASP A 100 2.32 -12.79 22.28
C ASP A 100 3.21 -12.71 21.04
N TYR A 101 3.94 -13.78 20.71
CA TYR A 101 4.80 -13.81 19.53
C TYR A 101 4.02 -13.65 18.22
N LEU A 102 2.73 -14.01 18.19
CA LEU A 102 1.87 -13.80 17.01
C LEU A 102 1.54 -12.32 16.80
N ALA A 103 1.78 -11.46 17.77
CA ALA A 103 1.68 -10.00 17.62
C ALA A 103 2.95 -9.38 17.01
N GLN A 104 4.04 -10.14 16.87
CA GLN A 104 5.31 -9.68 16.33
C GLN A 104 5.47 -10.15 14.87
N PRO A 105 5.95 -9.31 13.95
CA PRO A 105 6.24 -9.74 12.58
C PRO A 105 7.24 -10.89 12.52
N ILE A 106 6.97 -11.89 11.68
CA ILE A 106 7.91 -12.98 11.38
C ILE A 106 9.05 -12.44 10.55
N SER A 107 8.73 -11.65 9.52
CA SER A 107 9.70 -10.97 8.66
C SER A 107 10.54 -10.00 9.48
N GLY A 108 11.86 -10.15 9.45
CA GLY A 108 12.83 -9.30 10.11
C GLY A 108 12.97 -7.91 9.46
N ILE A 109 11.97 -7.45 8.72
CA ILE A 109 11.93 -6.15 8.05
C ILE A 109 11.78 -5.06 9.12
N VAL A 110 12.91 -4.77 9.74
CA VAL A 110 13.39 -3.42 9.93
C VAL A 110 12.88 -2.56 8.78
N ALA A 111 11.87 -1.73 9.04
CA ALA A 111 11.40 -0.70 8.10
C ALA A 111 12.57 0.19 7.72
N ARG A 112 13.23 -0.14 6.62
CA ARG A 112 13.99 0.79 5.81
C ARG A 112 12.97 1.51 4.95
N PRO A 113 13.19 2.79 4.59
CA PRO A 113 12.38 3.42 3.57
C PRO A 113 12.56 2.61 2.29
N SER A 114 11.52 1.86 1.91
CA SER A 114 11.47 1.12 0.66
C SER A 114 10.53 1.85 -0.28
N PHE A 115 11.00 1.98 -1.52
CA PHE A 115 10.19 2.41 -2.63
C PHE A 115 9.99 1.21 -3.56
N THR A 116 8.74 0.84 -3.79
CA THR A 116 8.35 -0.10 -4.82
C THR A 116 7.75 0.69 -5.99
N PRO A 117 8.21 0.50 -7.23
CA PRO A 117 7.62 1.15 -8.40
C PRO A 117 6.24 0.56 -8.74
N GLN A 118 5.47 1.29 -9.55
CA GLN A 118 4.21 0.79 -10.11
C GLN A 118 4.50 -0.31 -11.15
N THR A 119 3.76 -1.40 -11.11
CA THR A 119 3.95 -2.57 -12.01
C THR A 119 2.74 -2.88 -12.88
N ALA A 120 1.56 -2.34 -12.55
CA ALA A 120 0.33 -2.52 -13.34
C ALA A 120 -0.59 -1.30 -13.19
N TYR A 121 -1.60 -1.19 -14.06
CA TYR A 121 -2.69 -0.23 -13.85
C TYR A 121 -3.51 -0.63 -12.62
N ILE A 122 -4.04 0.38 -11.94
CA ILE A 122 -4.88 0.19 -10.75
C ILE A 122 -6.25 0.83 -10.94
N HIS A 123 -7.29 0.18 -10.42
CA HIS A 123 -8.66 0.67 -10.52
C HIS A 123 -9.38 0.65 -9.16
N PRO A 124 -8.84 1.33 -8.14
CA PRO A 124 -9.43 1.30 -6.82
C PRO A 124 -10.73 2.09 -6.74
N ARG A 125 -11.65 1.58 -5.93
CA ARG A 125 -12.80 2.36 -5.48
C ARG A 125 -12.34 3.30 -4.39
N ILE A 126 -12.67 4.57 -4.52
CA ILE A 126 -12.32 5.59 -3.52
C ILE A 126 -13.41 5.62 -2.44
N THR A 127 -13.18 4.88 -1.37
CA THR A 127 -14.13 4.74 -0.25
C THR A 127 -13.48 4.94 1.12
N GLY A 128 -12.16 4.83 1.24
CA GLY A 128 -11.38 5.09 2.46
C GLY A 128 -11.55 4.04 3.56
N ASP A 129 -12.40 3.04 3.36
CA ASP A 129 -12.74 1.96 4.29
C ASP A 129 -12.12 0.64 3.81
N MET A 130 -10.80 0.53 3.99
CA MET A 130 -9.97 -0.59 3.52
C MET A 130 -10.59 -1.99 3.79
N ILE A 131 -11.35 -2.50 2.83
CA ILE A 131 -11.95 -3.84 2.80
C ILE A 131 -11.44 -4.64 1.59
N ARG A 132 -10.70 -4.04 0.63
CA ARG A 132 -10.38 -4.69 -0.66
C ARG A 132 -8.95 -4.43 -1.13
N TYR A 133 -8.01 -5.07 -0.45
CA TYR A 133 -6.57 -4.99 -0.70
C TYR A 133 -6.14 -5.10 -2.17
N PHE A 134 -6.78 -6.01 -2.93
CA PHE A 134 -6.44 -6.30 -4.33
C PHE A 134 -6.58 -5.10 -5.26
N GLU A 135 -7.39 -4.11 -4.89
CA GLU A 135 -7.65 -2.92 -5.73
C GLU A 135 -6.43 -1.99 -5.87
N TRP A 136 -5.47 -2.07 -4.94
CA TRP A 136 -4.23 -1.30 -4.95
C TRP A 136 -3.00 -2.13 -5.38
N MET A 137 -3.23 -3.38 -5.82
CA MET A 137 -2.17 -4.27 -6.29
C MET A 137 -1.51 -3.69 -7.55
N GLY A 138 -0.18 -3.66 -7.57
CA GLY A 138 0.59 -3.08 -8.67
C GLY A 138 0.81 -1.56 -8.57
N SER A 139 0.31 -0.89 -7.52
CA SER A 139 0.64 0.50 -7.22
C SER A 139 2.11 0.68 -6.82
N ALA A 140 2.66 1.87 -7.06
CA ALA A 140 3.89 2.29 -6.41
C ALA A 140 3.65 2.49 -4.92
N VAL A 141 4.61 2.07 -4.09
CA VAL A 141 4.51 2.12 -2.63
C VAL A 141 5.74 2.81 -2.06
N TYR A 142 5.52 3.77 -1.17
CA TYR A 142 6.58 4.37 -0.36
C TYR A 142 6.27 4.17 1.12
N THR A 143 7.18 3.52 1.84
CA THR A 143 7.06 3.31 3.30
C THR A 143 7.97 4.27 4.05
N ALA A 144 7.45 4.90 5.10
CA ALA A 144 8.20 5.84 5.92
C ALA A 144 9.36 5.18 6.71
N ASP A 145 10.51 5.86 6.79
CA ASP A 145 11.55 5.51 7.76
C ASP A 145 11.26 6.18 9.11
N HIS A 146 10.95 5.37 10.12
CA HIS A 146 10.66 5.86 11.47
C HIS A 146 11.89 6.03 12.37
N ARG A 147 13.10 5.76 11.88
CA ARG A 147 14.32 5.76 12.70
C ARG A 147 14.95 7.13 12.90
N ALA A 148 14.73 8.05 11.97
CA ALA A 148 15.34 9.39 12.00
C ALA A 148 14.81 10.32 13.12
N GLY A 149 13.79 9.92 13.87
CA GLY A 149 13.15 10.77 14.90
C GLY A 149 13.81 10.74 16.30
N ALA A 150 14.70 9.80 16.58
CA ALA A 150 15.19 9.55 17.95
C ALA A 150 16.03 10.69 18.54
N MET A 151 16.58 11.61 17.72
CA MET A 151 17.39 12.72 18.21
C MET A 151 16.67 14.07 18.26
N HIS A 152 15.49 14.24 17.64
CA HIS A 152 14.88 15.59 17.43
C HIS A 152 13.37 15.70 17.75
N GLY A 153 12.75 14.70 18.38
CA GLY A 153 11.36 14.83 18.87
C GLY A 153 10.30 14.98 17.77
N LYS A 154 10.63 14.66 16.52
CA LYS A 154 9.68 14.70 15.38
C LYS A 154 8.67 13.57 15.52
N GLN A 155 7.38 13.93 15.54
CA GLN A 155 6.29 12.95 15.54
C GLN A 155 6.01 12.50 14.10
N PHE A 156 6.18 11.21 13.83
CA PHE A 156 5.75 10.60 12.57
C PHE A 156 4.26 10.27 12.66
N LEU A 157 3.47 10.81 11.75
CA LEU A 157 2.03 10.63 11.64
C LEU A 157 1.64 9.77 10.44
N LEU A 158 2.54 9.61 9.47
CA LEU A 158 2.32 8.85 8.25
C LEU A 158 3.09 7.53 8.28
N ASP A 159 2.50 6.47 7.72
CA ASP A 159 3.09 5.13 7.63
C ASP A 159 3.55 4.82 6.19
N SER A 160 2.62 4.91 5.23
CA SER A 160 2.92 4.65 3.82
C SER A 160 2.07 5.49 2.87
N VAL A 161 2.52 5.59 1.63
CA VAL A 161 1.76 6.13 0.50
C VAL A 161 1.74 5.12 -0.62
N HIS A 162 0.56 4.89 -1.18
CA HIS A 162 0.39 4.19 -2.45
C HIS A 162 0.01 5.18 -3.54
N ALA A 163 0.52 4.97 -4.75
CA ALA A 163 0.22 5.81 -5.90
C ALA A 163 0.21 4.97 -7.17
N GLY A 164 -0.71 5.25 -8.09
CA GLY A 164 -0.75 4.56 -9.37
C GLY A 164 -1.65 5.25 -10.37
N ILE A 165 -1.61 4.78 -11.61
CA ILE A 165 -2.43 5.29 -12.71
C ILE A 165 -3.27 4.19 -13.33
N ASP A 166 -4.32 4.59 -14.03
CA ASP A 166 -4.88 3.84 -15.16
C ASP A 166 -4.80 4.69 -16.44
N ASP A 167 -5.58 4.33 -17.47
CA ASP A 167 -5.64 5.04 -18.74
C ASP A 167 -6.15 6.49 -18.62
N LYS A 168 -6.85 6.83 -17.52
CA LYS A 168 -7.60 8.09 -17.39
C LYS A 168 -7.30 8.85 -16.12
N ASN A 169 -6.83 8.20 -15.07
CA ASN A 169 -6.77 8.73 -13.72
C ASN A 169 -5.43 8.44 -13.06
N VAL A 170 -5.08 9.32 -12.12
CA VAL A 170 -4.08 9.05 -11.09
C VAL A 170 -4.80 8.89 -9.75
N TYR A 171 -4.32 7.92 -9.00
CA TYR A 171 -4.84 7.50 -7.71
C TYR A 171 -3.77 7.65 -6.65
N GLY A 172 -4.18 7.90 -5.42
CA GLY A 172 -3.27 7.78 -4.29
C GLY A 172 -3.99 7.47 -2.98
N ARG A 173 -3.25 6.81 -2.09
CA ARG A 173 -3.66 6.41 -0.75
C ARG A 173 -2.60 6.84 0.23
N LEU A 174 -3.04 7.35 1.38
CA LEU A 174 -2.19 7.70 2.50
C LEU A 174 -2.65 6.95 3.73
N ASP A 175 -1.77 6.11 4.25
CA ASP A 175 -1.99 5.35 5.47
C ASP A 175 -1.33 6.08 6.65
N PHE A 176 -2.10 6.27 7.73
CA PHE A 176 -1.64 6.94 8.95
C PHE A 176 -0.89 5.96 9.85
N LYS A 177 0.11 6.49 10.56
CA LYS A 177 0.75 5.75 11.65
C LYS A 177 -0.21 5.65 12.84
N GLY A 178 -0.91 4.51 12.93
CA GLY A 178 -1.90 4.26 13.96
C GLY A 178 -3.26 4.87 13.64
N LYS A 179 -3.87 5.58 14.60
CA LYS A 179 -5.19 6.21 14.41
C LYS A 179 -5.04 7.57 13.73
N ILE A 180 -6.05 7.95 12.92
CA ILE A 180 -6.16 9.31 12.38
C ILE A 180 -6.08 10.33 13.55
N PRO A 181 -5.23 11.37 13.46
CA PRO A 181 -5.10 12.38 14.50
C PRO A 181 -6.45 13.01 14.88
N GLU A 182 -6.67 13.26 16.17
CA GLU A 182 -7.91 13.88 16.68
C GLU A 182 -7.97 15.38 16.39
N MET A 183 -6.83 16.05 16.46
CA MET A 183 -6.70 17.47 16.15
C MET A 183 -7.04 17.76 14.68
N GLN A 184 -7.50 18.97 14.40
CA GLN A 184 -7.72 19.41 13.02
C GLN A 184 -6.39 19.48 12.25
N PHE A 185 -6.40 18.98 11.02
CA PHE A 185 -5.27 19.07 10.10
C PHE A 185 -5.75 19.14 8.64
N GLU A 186 -4.83 19.43 7.74
CA GLU A 186 -5.05 19.40 6.30
C GLU A 186 -4.14 18.34 5.66
N ILE A 187 -4.69 17.55 4.74
CA ILE A 187 -3.93 16.69 3.85
C ILE A 187 -3.74 17.46 2.55
N VAL A 188 -2.49 17.65 2.15
CA VAL A 188 -2.12 18.31 0.91
C VAL A 188 -1.46 17.28 -0.01
N VAL A 189 -2.06 17.08 -1.18
CA VAL A 189 -1.49 16.28 -2.27
C VAL A 189 -0.98 17.23 -3.34
N SER A 190 0.31 17.12 -3.65
CA SER A 190 0.95 17.82 -4.75
C SER A 190 1.18 16.83 -5.89
N LEU A 191 0.73 17.20 -7.10
CA LEU A 191 0.89 16.41 -8.32
C LEU A 191 1.55 17.27 -9.40
N GLU A 192 2.52 16.71 -10.10
CA GLU A 192 3.17 17.37 -11.23
C GLU A 192 3.31 16.44 -12.42
N SER A 193 2.99 16.94 -13.61
CA SER A 193 3.27 16.25 -14.88
C SER A 193 4.57 16.75 -15.48
N TRP A 194 5.45 15.85 -15.90
CA TRP A 194 6.74 16.20 -16.49
C TRP A 194 6.94 15.55 -17.85
N ALA A 195 7.33 16.37 -18.81
CA ALA A 195 7.84 15.89 -20.09
C ALA A 195 9.34 15.59 -20.00
N GLU A 196 9.81 14.69 -20.86
CA GLU A 196 11.22 14.31 -20.90
C GLU A 196 12.14 15.50 -21.19
N GLY A 197 13.20 15.66 -20.40
CA GLY A 197 14.19 16.74 -20.55
C GLY A 197 13.73 18.14 -20.13
N GLU A 198 12.49 18.33 -19.68
CA GLU A 198 12.02 19.65 -19.21
C GLU A 198 12.51 19.97 -17.78
N THR A 199 12.82 21.24 -17.54
CA THR A 199 13.32 21.76 -16.25
C THR A 199 12.22 22.26 -15.32
N ARG A 200 10.97 22.30 -15.80
CA ARG A 200 9.78 22.71 -15.04
C ARG A 200 8.62 21.75 -15.34
N PRO A 201 7.66 21.60 -14.43
CA PRO A 201 6.48 20.79 -14.70
C PRO A 201 5.65 21.41 -15.84
N ARG A 202 5.07 20.55 -16.68
CA ARG A 202 4.10 20.93 -17.72
C ARG A 202 2.83 21.50 -17.08
N ARG A 203 2.39 20.89 -15.98
CA ARG A 203 1.24 21.28 -15.17
C ARG A 203 1.44 20.77 -13.74
N ALA A 204 0.93 21.53 -12.77
CA ALA A 204 0.96 21.16 -11.37
C ALA A 204 -0.44 21.34 -10.76
N LEU A 205 -0.89 20.33 -10.04
CA LEU A 205 -2.14 20.37 -9.29
C LEU A 205 -1.84 20.30 -7.79
N ARG A 206 -2.70 20.96 -7.03
CA ARG A 206 -2.76 20.87 -5.59
C ARG A 206 -4.16 20.48 -5.18
N LEU A 207 -4.23 19.42 -4.38
CA LEU A 207 -5.44 19.02 -3.68
C LEU A 207 -5.25 19.35 -2.20
N ASP A 208 -6.18 20.13 -1.66
CA ASP A 208 -6.25 20.47 -0.24
C ASP A 208 -7.48 19.78 0.35
N ALA A 209 -7.30 18.99 1.41
CA ALA A 209 -8.35 18.25 2.11
C ALA A 209 -8.32 18.55 3.60
N VAL A 210 -9.34 19.24 4.10
CA VAL A 210 -9.48 19.62 5.51
C VAL A 210 -10.11 18.48 6.30
N VAL A 211 -9.45 18.06 7.38
CA VAL A 211 -9.92 17.00 8.28
C VAL A 211 -10.29 17.59 9.63
N ARG A 212 -11.54 17.38 10.05
CA ARG A 212 -12.07 17.75 11.38
C ARG A 212 -12.78 16.55 11.99
N ASP A 213 -12.56 16.30 13.28
CA ASP A 213 -13.16 15.17 14.00
C ASP A 213 -12.95 13.82 13.29
N ARG A 214 -11.75 13.61 12.73
CA ARG A 214 -11.35 12.45 11.92
C ARG A 214 -12.20 12.20 10.66
N LYS A 215 -12.91 13.23 10.17
CA LYS A 215 -13.73 13.17 8.95
C LYS A 215 -13.26 14.22 7.96
N LEU A 216 -13.41 13.90 6.67
CA LEU A 216 -13.19 14.85 5.60
C LEU A 216 -14.29 15.93 5.66
N ALA A 217 -13.91 17.16 5.98
CA ALA A 217 -14.83 18.28 6.14
C ALA A 217 -15.01 19.05 4.83
N GLU A 218 -13.89 19.42 4.20
CA GLU A 218 -13.86 20.22 2.98
C GLU A 218 -12.70 19.73 2.11
N TRP A 219 -12.84 19.83 0.80
CA TRP A 219 -11.72 19.59 -0.11
C TRP A 219 -11.84 20.40 -1.39
N LYS A 220 -10.70 20.64 -2.04
CA LYS A 220 -10.63 21.26 -3.37
C LYS A 220 -9.43 20.77 -4.15
N VAL A 221 -9.57 20.70 -5.46
CA VAL A 221 -8.48 20.43 -6.40
C VAL A 221 -8.34 21.65 -7.31
N ARG A 222 -7.12 22.16 -7.44
CA ARG A 222 -6.83 23.35 -8.25
C ARG A 222 -5.47 23.23 -8.93
N PRO A 223 -5.28 23.86 -10.10
CA PRO A 223 -3.96 24.14 -10.63
C PRO A 223 -3.21 25.07 -9.67
N VAL A 224 -1.90 24.92 -9.61
CA VAL A 224 -1.07 25.73 -8.70
C VAL A 224 -1.03 27.20 -9.13
N ASP A 225 -1.13 27.44 -10.43
CA ASP A 225 -1.08 28.74 -11.13
C ASP A 225 -2.46 29.38 -11.35
N GLU A 226 -3.54 28.71 -10.97
CA GLU A 226 -4.91 29.22 -11.12
C GLU A 226 -5.58 29.39 -9.74
N GLU A 227 -6.38 30.46 -9.58
CA GLU A 227 -7.13 30.70 -8.34
C GLU A 227 -8.39 29.82 -8.26
N ALA A 228 -8.99 29.51 -9.40
CA ALA A 228 -10.23 28.73 -9.47
C ALA A 228 -9.95 27.23 -9.23
N ALA A 229 -10.76 26.61 -8.37
CA ALA A 229 -10.76 25.16 -8.22
C ALA A 229 -11.39 24.51 -9.46
N LEU A 230 -10.80 23.41 -9.93
CA LEU A 230 -11.40 22.54 -10.94
C LEU A 230 -12.62 21.83 -10.36
N GLU A 231 -12.50 21.38 -9.12
CA GLU A 231 -13.59 20.74 -8.37
C GLU A 231 -13.38 20.91 -6.87
N SER A 232 -14.47 21.01 -6.10
CA SER A 232 -14.41 21.07 -4.64
C SER A 232 -15.63 20.45 -3.97
N SER A 233 -15.58 20.25 -2.65
CA SER A 233 -16.74 19.81 -1.86
C SER A 233 -17.92 20.80 -1.93
N GLU A 234 -17.67 22.09 -2.13
CA GLU A 234 -18.71 23.13 -2.22
C GLU A 234 -19.24 23.31 -3.65
N ARG A 235 -18.42 23.01 -4.65
CA ARG A 235 -18.75 23.07 -6.07
C ARG A 235 -18.39 21.71 -6.69
N PRO A 236 -19.18 20.66 -6.40
CA PRO A 236 -18.98 19.37 -7.01
C PRO A 236 -19.16 19.52 -8.53
N GLY A 237 -18.22 18.98 -9.29
CA GLY A 237 -18.26 18.97 -10.74
C GLY A 237 -19.09 17.79 -11.21
N GLU A 238 -18.68 17.18 -12.32
CA GLU A 238 -19.31 15.95 -12.81
C GLU A 238 -18.83 14.68 -12.06
N GLY A 239 -18.16 14.83 -10.90
CA GLY A 239 -17.62 13.73 -10.10
C GLY A 239 -16.33 13.15 -10.67
N ALA A 240 -15.53 13.98 -11.34
CA ALA A 240 -14.27 13.58 -11.95
C ALA A 240 -13.21 13.33 -10.87
N ALA A 241 -13.09 14.23 -9.89
CA ALA A 241 -12.33 14.00 -8.67
C ALA A 241 -13.16 13.24 -7.62
N ARG A 242 -12.50 12.39 -6.85
CA ARG A 242 -13.12 11.71 -5.71
C ARG A 242 -12.12 11.58 -4.58
N LEU A 243 -12.54 11.89 -3.36
CA LEU A 243 -11.75 11.77 -2.15
C LEU A 243 -12.55 11.04 -1.08
N ALA A 244 -11.88 10.26 -0.24
CA ALA A 244 -12.48 9.61 0.91
C ALA A 244 -11.52 9.58 2.09
N LEU A 245 -12.09 9.63 3.30
CA LEU A 245 -11.37 9.44 4.55
C LEU A 245 -12.24 8.64 5.52
N VAL A 246 -11.85 7.41 5.82
CA VAL A 246 -12.49 6.59 6.88
C VAL A 246 -11.43 6.01 7.79
N ARG A 247 -10.62 5.06 7.30
CA ARG A 247 -9.43 4.54 7.99
C ARG A 247 -8.15 5.16 7.42
N ASN A 248 -8.12 5.32 6.11
CA ASN A 248 -7.05 5.96 5.36
C ASN A 248 -7.62 7.06 4.47
N PHE A 249 -6.74 7.90 3.94
CA PHE A 249 -7.11 8.90 2.96
C PHE A 249 -6.87 8.36 1.56
N GLU A 250 -7.87 8.47 0.69
CA GLU A 250 -7.80 8.03 -0.70
C GLU A 250 -8.26 9.14 -1.63
N PHE A 251 -7.67 9.21 -2.81
CA PHE A 251 -8.13 10.11 -3.86
C PHE A 251 -7.98 9.50 -5.27
N ARG A 252 -8.80 10.03 -6.18
CA ARG A 252 -8.69 9.89 -7.63
C ARG A 252 -8.84 11.25 -8.28
N VAL A 253 -7.98 11.58 -9.24
CA VAL A 253 -8.16 12.74 -10.12
C VAL A 253 -7.84 12.37 -11.59
N PRO A 254 -8.48 13.01 -12.58
CA PRO A 254 -8.20 12.73 -13.99
C PRO A 254 -6.78 13.15 -14.42
N LEU A 255 -6.12 12.33 -15.23
CA LEU A 255 -4.83 12.64 -15.87
C LEU A 255 -4.94 13.85 -16.81
N ALA A 256 -6.09 14.04 -17.44
CA ALA A 256 -6.36 15.20 -18.29
C ALA A 256 -6.19 16.55 -17.56
N TRP A 257 -6.45 16.60 -16.24
CA TRP A 257 -6.22 17.81 -15.44
C TRP A 257 -4.74 18.12 -15.24
N LEU A 258 -3.87 17.13 -15.39
CA LEU A 258 -2.42 17.25 -15.42
C LEU A 258 -1.87 17.43 -16.84
N SER A 259 -2.75 17.57 -17.85
CA SER A 259 -2.32 17.57 -19.27
C SER A 259 -1.46 16.36 -19.62
N ALA A 260 -1.79 15.21 -19.01
CA ALA A 260 -1.07 13.96 -19.10
C ALA A 260 -1.97 12.87 -19.69
N ALA A 261 -1.36 11.94 -20.40
CA ALA A 261 -1.95 10.69 -20.85
C ALA A 261 -0.82 9.64 -20.91
N PRO A 262 -1.11 8.34 -20.72
CA PRO A 262 -0.13 7.30 -20.97
C PRO A 262 0.38 7.34 -22.41
N VAL A 263 1.66 7.04 -22.60
CA VAL A 263 2.30 7.00 -23.91
C VAL A 263 2.83 5.60 -24.22
N SER A 264 2.75 5.18 -25.47
CA SER A 264 3.53 4.02 -25.94
C SER A 264 4.96 4.47 -26.26
N SER A 265 5.93 3.56 -26.13
CA SER A 265 7.33 3.76 -26.52
C SER A 265 7.53 4.25 -27.98
N GLY A 266 6.55 4.01 -28.86
CA GLY A 266 6.54 4.43 -30.27
C GLY A 266 6.09 5.87 -30.55
N ASP A 267 5.39 6.53 -29.63
CA ASP A 267 4.69 7.80 -29.90
C ASP A 267 5.60 9.04 -29.87
N SER A 268 6.85 8.88 -29.45
CA SER A 268 7.84 9.94 -29.35
C SER A 268 8.37 10.43 -30.72
N LYS A 269 8.09 9.71 -31.82
CA LYS A 269 8.56 10.08 -33.17
C LYS A 269 7.54 10.94 -33.92
N GLY A 270 7.52 12.25 -33.64
CA GLY A 270 6.88 13.24 -34.51
C GLY A 270 6.04 14.33 -33.84
N ALA A 271 5.90 14.31 -32.50
CA ALA A 271 5.16 15.34 -31.78
C ALA A 271 5.91 16.69 -31.74
N LYS A 272 5.19 17.81 -31.92
CA LYS A 272 5.75 19.18 -31.87
C LYS A 272 6.23 19.60 -30.46
N SER A 273 5.86 18.86 -29.42
CA SER A 273 6.29 19.09 -28.04
C SER A 273 6.50 17.75 -27.36
N PRO A 274 7.49 17.63 -26.46
CA PRO A 274 7.78 16.37 -25.78
C PRO A 274 6.56 15.94 -24.96
N ALA A 275 6.21 14.66 -25.08
CA ALA A 275 5.08 14.10 -24.33
C ALA A 275 5.40 14.08 -22.83
N VAL A 276 4.35 14.17 -22.01
CA VAL A 276 4.49 13.94 -20.57
C VAL A 276 4.80 12.47 -20.37
N THR A 277 5.92 12.15 -19.73
CA THR A 277 6.38 10.75 -19.55
C THR A 277 6.32 10.29 -18.11
N ARG A 278 6.18 11.22 -17.15
CA ARG A 278 6.09 10.89 -15.73
C ARG A 278 5.20 11.84 -14.95
N LEU A 279 4.66 11.30 -13.85
CA LEU A 279 4.05 12.08 -12.80
C LEU A 279 4.94 12.07 -11.57
N ARG A 280 4.90 13.18 -10.82
CA ARG A 280 5.45 13.27 -9.48
C ARG A 280 4.35 13.51 -8.48
N LEU A 281 4.39 12.80 -7.37
CA LEU A 281 3.38 12.83 -6.33
C LEU A 281 4.03 12.97 -4.95
N ARG A 282 3.47 13.84 -4.11
CA ARG A 282 3.86 14.00 -2.71
C ARG A 282 2.64 14.29 -1.87
N LEU A 283 2.56 13.65 -0.70
CA LEU A 283 1.51 13.89 0.29
C LEU A 283 2.12 14.48 1.55
N SER A 284 1.42 15.43 2.15
CA SER A 284 1.86 16.09 3.38
C SER A 284 0.69 16.40 4.29
N LEU A 285 0.94 16.33 5.60
CA LEU A 285 0.04 16.79 6.63
C LEU A 285 0.44 18.18 7.07
N TRP A 286 -0.55 19.05 7.22
CA TRP A 286 -0.38 20.43 7.64
C TRP A 286 -1.27 20.72 8.85
N GLN A 287 -0.72 21.43 9.83
CA GLN A 287 -1.46 21.91 10.99
C GLN A 287 -1.09 23.37 11.23
N ASN A 288 -2.09 24.22 11.48
CA ASN A 288 -1.88 25.65 11.66
C ASN A 288 -1.05 26.29 10.52
N ARG A 289 -1.27 25.82 9.28
CA ARG A 289 -0.54 26.24 8.06
C ARG A 289 0.96 25.89 8.03
N LEU A 290 1.41 24.97 8.88
CA LEU A 290 2.79 24.45 8.86
C LEU A 290 2.79 22.96 8.50
N PRO A 291 3.71 22.49 7.64
CA PRO A 291 3.85 21.08 7.34
C PRO A 291 4.39 20.35 8.59
N VAL A 292 3.69 19.30 9.03
CA VAL A 292 4.07 18.50 10.21
C VAL A 292 4.66 17.15 9.83
N ASP A 293 4.20 16.55 8.73
CA ASP A 293 4.74 15.30 8.19
C ASP A 293 4.53 15.22 6.68
N ALA A 294 5.35 14.44 5.97
CA ALA A 294 5.23 14.26 4.53
C ALA A 294 5.84 12.94 4.05
N LEU A 295 5.22 12.37 3.02
CA LEU A 295 5.75 11.22 2.29
C LEU A 295 5.79 11.51 0.77
N PRO A 296 6.95 11.28 0.12
CA PRO A 296 8.26 11.02 0.72
C PRO A 296 8.75 12.18 1.64
N LEU A 297 9.65 11.84 2.57
CA LEU A 297 10.27 12.85 3.44
C LEU A 297 11.01 13.91 2.61
N GLU A 298 11.76 13.43 1.62
CA GLU A 298 12.47 14.23 0.61
C GLU A 298 12.07 13.77 -0.79
N GLY A 299 11.94 14.72 -1.72
CA GLY A 299 11.62 14.43 -3.12
C GLY A 299 10.14 14.07 -3.35
N TRP A 300 9.93 13.11 -4.26
CA TRP A 300 8.64 12.76 -4.85
C TRP A 300 8.56 11.26 -5.11
N ILE A 301 7.34 10.70 -5.08
CA ILE A 301 7.05 9.43 -5.73
C ILE A 301 6.98 9.72 -7.23
N GLU A 302 7.76 9.00 -8.03
CA GLU A 302 7.69 9.09 -9.50
C GLU A 302 6.87 7.93 -10.06
N LEU A 303 5.89 8.25 -10.93
CA LEU A 303 5.11 7.28 -11.69
C LEU A 303 5.42 7.46 -13.17
N HIS A 304 5.67 6.35 -13.88
CA HIS A 304 5.84 6.37 -15.33
C HIS A 304 4.46 6.36 -16.02
N LEU A 305 4.27 7.24 -17.00
CA LEU A 305 3.04 7.31 -17.80
C LEU A 305 3.14 6.37 -19.00
N LEU A 306 3.14 5.07 -18.74
CA LEU A 306 3.23 4.04 -19.78
C LEU A 306 1.88 3.41 -20.03
N GLU A 307 1.65 2.91 -21.24
CA GLU A 307 0.55 1.99 -21.49
C GLU A 307 0.69 0.72 -20.64
N GLU A 308 -0.43 0.10 -20.29
CA GLU A 308 -0.50 -1.03 -19.36
C GLU A 308 0.44 -2.18 -19.77
N GLY A 309 0.46 -2.54 -21.05
CA GLY A 309 1.31 -3.60 -21.57
C GLY A 309 2.81 -3.33 -21.42
N GLU A 310 3.24 -2.07 -21.56
CA GLU A 310 4.64 -1.68 -21.38
C GLU A 310 5.01 -1.65 -19.90
N LEU A 311 4.11 -1.15 -19.04
CA LEU A 311 4.30 -1.12 -17.60
C LEU A 311 4.49 -2.54 -17.02
N MET A 312 3.69 -3.51 -17.46
CA MET A 312 3.82 -4.92 -17.07
C MET A 312 5.09 -5.59 -17.60
N SER A 313 5.71 -5.05 -18.65
CA SER A 313 6.92 -5.62 -19.26
C SER A 313 8.23 -5.16 -18.61
N GLN A 314 8.17 -4.18 -17.71
CA GLN A 314 9.35 -3.63 -17.03
C GLN A 314 9.86 -4.48 -15.85
N TYR A 315 9.07 -5.44 -15.40
CA TYR A 315 9.29 -6.24 -14.18
C TYR A 315 8.93 -7.70 -14.41
#